data_AF-A0A520BKP5-F1
#
_entry.id   AF-A0A520BKP5-F1
#
_cell.length_a   1.000
_cell.length_b   1.000
_cell.length_c   1.000
_cell.angle_alpha   90.00
_cell.angle_beta   90.00
_cell.angle_gamma   90.00
#
_symmetry.space_group_name_H-M   'P 1'
#
loop_
_entity.id
_entity.type
_entity.pdbx_description
1 polymer ?
#
loop_
_entity_poly.entity_id
_entity_poly.type
_entity_poly.pdbx_seq_one_letter_code
_entity_poly.pdbx_strand_id
1 'polypeptide(L)'
;MNTTTTFDLPRRHALQRRDALDWAFAALVLIAGGYAFNRYHASMDGYERGILACAMPALIALGWFWKPVRWLCVAAGAATLAAIALYQQHPGPNGADLGAADTVFGLKYMLASRSAMLWMSVLFCMSTLAYWGGFFTRKGEASTSELLGSKLAWGAVFMALTGTLVRWFESHQMGPDIGHIPVSNLYEVFVLFCWLTTAFYLYFEARYKTRALGAFVMLVVSAAVGFLLWYTLVREAHEIQPLVPALQSWWMKLHVPANFIGYGTFALAAMVAFAYLIKEQA
;
A
#
# COMPACT_ATOMS: atom_id res chain seq x y z
N MET A 1 58.25 6.20 -12.62
CA MET A 1 57.03 5.65 -13.26
C MET A 1 55.84 6.13 -12.46
N ASN A 2 55.02 7.03 -13.03
CA ASN A 2 53.80 7.51 -12.38
C ASN A 2 52.73 6.44 -12.54
N THR A 3 52.33 5.78 -11.46
CA THR A 3 51.22 4.83 -11.44
C THR A 3 49.92 5.61 -11.44
N THR A 4 49.37 5.89 -12.62
CA THR A 4 48.03 6.44 -12.76
C THR A 4 47.03 5.35 -12.37
N THR A 5 46.48 5.44 -11.17
CA THR A 5 45.35 4.62 -10.74
C THR A 5 44.09 5.10 -11.47
N THR A 6 43.71 4.40 -12.52
CA THR A 6 42.41 4.60 -13.16
C THR A 6 41.32 4.11 -12.22
N PHE A 7 40.61 5.03 -11.57
CA PHE A 7 39.38 4.73 -10.87
C PHE A 7 38.30 4.47 -11.93
N ASP A 8 37.97 3.19 -12.15
CA ASP A 8 36.76 2.82 -12.88
C ASP A 8 35.56 3.24 -12.03
N LEU A 9 35.01 4.42 -12.32
CA LEU A 9 33.70 4.77 -11.81
C LEU A 9 32.73 3.71 -12.34
N PRO A 10 31.89 3.07 -11.50
CA PRO A 10 30.79 2.27 -11.98
C PRO A 10 29.72 3.19 -12.59
N ARG A 11 30.03 3.84 -13.73
CA ARG A 11 29.07 4.52 -14.58
C ARG A 11 28.40 3.47 -15.44
N ARG A 12 27.45 2.76 -14.85
CA ARG A 12 26.43 2.03 -15.62
C ARG A 12 25.08 2.52 -15.15
N HIS A 13 24.46 3.36 -15.97
CA HIS A 13 23.17 4.01 -15.70
C HIS A 13 22.14 2.96 -15.26
N ALA A 14 21.29 3.28 -14.27
CA ALA A 14 20.23 2.38 -13.78
C ALA A 14 19.23 1.93 -14.87
N LEU A 15 19.24 2.58 -16.04
CA LEU A 15 18.41 2.26 -17.21
C LEU A 15 18.98 1.14 -18.10
N GLN A 16 20.23 0.71 -17.90
CA GLN A 16 20.97 -0.13 -18.86
C GLN A 16 20.91 -1.65 -18.60
N ARG A 17 20.19 -2.11 -17.57
CA ARG A 17 19.89 -3.53 -17.31
C ARG A 17 18.41 -3.75 -17.01
N ARG A 18 17.55 -3.42 -17.98
CA ARG A 18 16.13 -3.78 -17.94
C ARG A 18 15.98 -5.21 -18.43
N ASP A 19 15.40 -6.06 -17.58
CA ASP A 19 15.09 -7.45 -17.93
C ASP A 19 13.75 -7.53 -18.71
N ALA A 20 13.43 -8.66 -19.32
CA ALA A 20 12.17 -8.86 -20.04
C ALA A 20 10.94 -8.55 -19.15
N LEU A 21 11.03 -8.88 -17.86
CA LEU A 21 9.98 -8.58 -16.88
C LEU A 21 9.81 -7.07 -16.59
N ASP A 22 10.87 -6.26 -16.73
CA ASP A 22 10.79 -4.80 -16.60
C ASP A 22 9.90 -4.22 -17.71
N TRP A 23 10.09 -4.71 -18.94
CA TRP A 23 9.32 -4.28 -20.11
C TRP A 23 7.92 -4.87 -20.13
N ALA A 24 7.74 -6.13 -19.72
CA ALA A 24 6.42 -6.74 -19.60
C ALA A 24 5.54 -5.98 -18.58
N PHE A 25 6.11 -5.60 -17.43
CA PHE A 25 5.41 -4.75 -16.46
C PHE A 25 5.06 -3.38 -17.04
N ALA A 26 5.99 -2.75 -17.76
CA ALA A 26 5.73 -1.46 -18.39
C ALA A 26 4.61 -1.54 -19.44
N ALA A 27 4.65 -2.56 -20.30
CA ALA A 27 3.59 -2.82 -21.28
C ALA A 27 2.25 -3.04 -20.60
N LEU A 28 2.20 -3.84 -19.52
CA LEU A 28 0.97 -4.06 -18.75
C LEU A 28 0.39 -2.74 -18.21
N VAL A 29 1.22 -1.89 -17.60
CA VAL A 29 0.79 -0.58 -17.08
C VAL A 29 0.26 0.32 -18.20
N LEU A 30 0.95 0.38 -19.34
CA LEU A 30 0.52 1.20 -20.47
C LEU A 30 -0.76 0.68 -21.13
N ILE A 31 -0.92 -0.64 -21.26
CA ILE A 31 -2.14 -1.25 -21.81
C ILE A 31 -3.32 -0.99 -20.87
N ALA A 32 -3.15 -1.24 -19.56
CA ALA A 32 -4.20 -1.02 -18.58
C ALA A 32 -4.59 0.47 -18.46
N GLY A 33 -3.60 1.36 -18.37
CA GLY A 33 -3.82 2.80 -18.31
C GLY A 33 -4.40 3.38 -19.60
N GLY A 34 -3.94 2.89 -20.76
CA GLY A 34 -4.49 3.26 -22.07
C GLY A 34 -5.93 2.78 -22.26
N TYR A 35 -6.25 1.56 -21.82
CA TYR A 35 -7.63 1.06 -21.79
C TYR A 35 -8.52 1.94 -20.89
N ALA A 36 -8.06 2.25 -19.67
CA ALA A 36 -8.80 3.10 -18.75
C ALA A 36 -9.02 4.51 -19.33
N PHE A 37 -7.99 5.11 -19.93
CA PHE A 37 -8.10 6.41 -20.60
C PHE A 37 -9.12 6.34 -21.74
N ASN A 38 -9.00 5.37 -22.65
CA ASN A 38 -9.92 5.23 -23.78
C ASN A 38 -11.38 5.04 -23.31
N ARG A 39 -11.60 4.22 -22.27
CA ARG A 39 -12.93 3.86 -21.79
C ARG A 39 -13.62 4.93 -20.93
N TYR A 40 -12.84 5.70 -20.16
CA TYR A 40 -13.35 6.57 -19.11
C TYR A 40 -12.95 8.05 -19.24
N HIS A 41 -12.16 8.45 -20.26
CA HIS A 41 -11.75 9.86 -20.42
C HIS A 41 -12.92 10.85 -20.48
N ALA A 42 -14.09 10.45 -20.99
CA ALA A 42 -15.28 11.29 -21.07
C ALA A 42 -15.88 11.58 -19.68
N SER A 43 -15.63 10.71 -18.70
CA SER A 43 -16.05 10.86 -17.31
C SER A 43 -14.99 11.52 -16.43
N MET A 44 -13.80 11.80 -16.98
CA MET A 44 -12.67 12.39 -16.25
C MET A 44 -12.52 13.88 -16.53
N ASP A 45 -12.27 14.65 -15.48
CA ASP A 45 -11.89 16.06 -15.65
C ASP A 45 -10.49 16.21 -16.28
N GLY A 46 -10.06 17.45 -16.53
CA GLY A 46 -8.74 17.71 -17.13
C GLY A 46 -7.58 17.30 -16.24
N TYR A 47 -7.74 17.41 -14.92
CA TYR A 47 -6.71 17.05 -13.96
C TYR A 47 -6.59 15.54 -13.78
N GLU A 48 -7.70 14.81 -13.74
CA GLU A 48 -7.75 13.35 -13.65
C GLU A 48 -7.08 12.68 -14.85
N ARG A 49 -7.30 13.22 -16.06
CA ARG A 49 -6.57 12.83 -17.26
C ARG A 49 -5.07 13.04 -17.12
N GLY A 50 -4.66 14.20 -16.58
CA GLY A 50 -3.26 14.50 -16.29
C GLY A 50 -2.64 13.58 -15.25
N ILE A 51 -3.37 13.27 -14.17
CA ILE A 51 -2.94 12.34 -13.12
C ILE A 51 -2.75 10.95 -13.70
N LEU A 52 -3.70 10.43 -14.47
CA LEU A 52 -3.57 9.11 -15.08
C LEU A 52 -2.36 9.05 -16.03
N ALA A 53 -2.17 10.10 -16.84
CA ALA A 53 -1.04 10.23 -17.76
C ALA A 53 0.31 10.26 -17.01
N CYS A 54 0.39 10.92 -15.85
CA CYS A 54 1.59 10.96 -15.01
C CYS A 54 1.79 9.70 -14.16
N ALA A 55 0.71 9.05 -13.72
CA ALA A 55 0.74 7.86 -12.89
C ALA A 55 1.33 6.66 -13.63
N MET A 56 1.05 6.51 -14.93
CA MET A 56 1.62 5.44 -15.75
C MET A 56 3.16 5.43 -15.74
N PRO A 57 3.88 6.49 -16.19
CA PRO A 57 5.34 6.52 -16.16
C PRO A 57 5.90 6.51 -14.73
N ALA A 58 5.21 7.11 -13.75
CA ALA A 58 5.64 7.06 -12.34
C ALA A 58 5.61 5.64 -11.79
N LEU A 59 4.54 4.88 -12.04
CA LEU A 59 4.40 3.50 -11.59
C LEU A 59 5.40 2.57 -12.28
N ILE A 60 5.65 2.79 -13.58
CA ILE A 60 6.70 2.09 -14.34
C ILE A 60 8.07 2.36 -13.71
N ALA A 61 8.41 3.62 -13.50
CA ALA A 61 9.66 4.02 -12.88
C ALA A 61 9.82 3.43 -11.47
N LEU A 62 8.75 3.40 -10.68
CA LEU A 62 8.75 2.81 -9.33
C LEU A 62 8.97 1.29 -9.38
N GLY A 63 8.27 0.57 -10.26
CA GLY A 63 8.49 -0.87 -10.44
C GLY A 63 9.89 -1.19 -10.94
N TRP A 64 10.44 -0.34 -11.81
CA TRP A 64 11.80 -0.40 -12.30
C TRP A 64 12.87 -0.12 -11.23
N PHE A 65 12.55 0.76 -10.29
CA PHE A 65 13.40 1.10 -9.16
C PHE A 65 13.37 0.03 -8.06
N TRP A 66 12.18 -0.46 -7.71
CA TRP A 66 11.98 -1.44 -6.63
C TRP A 66 11.14 -2.63 -7.13
N LYS A 67 11.85 -3.68 -7.58
CA LYS A 67 11.26 -4.85 -8.26
C LYS A 67 10.08 -5.51 -7.52
N PRO A 68 10.09 -5.68 -6.18
CA PRO A 68 8.94 -6.25 -5.44
C PRO A 68 7.62 -5.51 -5.66
N VAL A 69 7.65 -4.19 -5.89
CA VAL A 69 6.45 -3.38 -6.13
C VAL A 69 5.68 -3.86 -7.35
N ARG A 70 6.36 -4.40 -8.37
CA ARG A 70 5.69 -4.90 -9.58
C ARG A 70 4.69 -5.99 -9.24
N TRP A 71 5.13 -6.96 -8.44
CA TRP A 71 4.29 -8.07 -8.01
C TRP A 71 3.17 -7.60 -7.10
N LEU A 72 3.46 -6.65 -6.18
CA LEU A 72 2.43 -6.03 -5.35
C LEU A 72 1.35 -5.36 -6.22
N CYS A 73 1.75 -4.56 -7.21
CA CYS A 73 0.82 -3.84 -8.09
C CYS A 73 -0.01 -4.81 -8.95
N VAL A 74 0.62 -5.82 -9.55
CA VAL A 74 -0.08 -6.82 -10.37
C VAL A 74 -1.05 -7.63 -9.51
N ALA A 75 -0.61 -8.10 -8.33
CA ALA A 75 -1.45 -8.88 -7.43
C ALA A 75 -2.62 -8.05 -6.90
N ALA A 76 -2.37 -6.83 -6.40
CA ALA A 76 -3.41 -5.96 -5.87
C ALA A 76 -4.40 -5.56 -6.97
N GLY A 77 -3.91 -5.20 -8.16
CA GLY A 77 -4.76 -4.90 -9.31
C GLY A 77 -5.61 -6.10 -9.73
N ALA A 78 -5.04 -7.29 -9.81
CA ALA A 78 -5.79 -8.52 -10.11
C ALA A 78 -6.84 -8.84 -9.04
N ALA A 79 -6.49 -8.70 -7.76
CA ALA A 79 -7.42 -8.92 -6.65
C ALA A 79 -8.57 -7.90 -6.65
N THR A 80 -8.29 -6.63 -6.92
CA THR A 80 -9.32 -5.59 -7.07
C THR A 80 -10.22 -5.86 -8.27
N LEU A 81 -9.66 -6.22 -9.43
CA LEU A 81 -10.46 -6.56 -10.61
C LEU A 81 -11.32 -7.82 -10.38
N ALA A 82 -10.79 -8.81 -9.67
CA ALA A 82 -11.55 -9.98 -9.25
C ALA A 82 -12.71 -9.60 -8.32
N ALA A 83 -12.47 -8.70 -7.35
CA ALA A 83 -13.52 -8.18 -6.49
C ALA A 83 -14.62 -7.46 -7.29
N ILE A 84 -14.24 -6.57 -8.21
CA ILE A 84 -15.17 -5.86 -9.11
C ILE A 84 -15.99 -6.85 -9.93
N ALA A 85 -15.36 -7.88 -10.49
CA ALA A 85 -16.06 -8.92 -11.24
C ALA A 85 -17.08 -9.68 -10.39
N LEU A 86 -16.77 -9.95 -9.11
CA LEU A 86 -17.72 -10.56 -8.17
C LEU A 86 -18.91 -9.63 -7.87
N TYR A 87 -18.66 -8.32 -7.68
CA TYR A 87 -19.72 -7.31 -7.49
C TYR A 87 -20.63 -7.12 -8.71
N GLN A 88 -20.13 -7.44 -9.90
CA GLN A 88 -20.85 -7.27 -11.17
C GLN A 88 -21.59 -8.53 -11.64
N GLN A 89 -21.57 -9.64 -10.89
CA GLN A 89 -22.27 -10.87 -11.29
C GLN A 89 -23.79 -10.68 -11.39
N HIS A 90 -24.36 -9.92 -10.45
CA HIS A 90 -25.78 -9.59 -10.41
C HIS A 90 -25.93 -8.08 -10.26
N PRO A 91 -25.71 -7.30 -11.33
CA PRO A 91 -25.56 -5.86 -11.20
C PRO A 91 -26.87 -5.20 -10.77
N GLY A 92 -26.82 -4.42 -9.69
CA GLY A 92 -27.90 -3.56 -9.24
C GLY A 92 -28.06 -2.28 -10.09
N PRO A 93 -28.91 -1.33 -9.66
CA PRO A 93 -29.22 -0.11 -10.41
C PRO A 93 -27.99 0.74 -10.78
N ASN A 94 -26.96 0.71 -9.94
CA ASN A 94 -25.72 1.47 -10.13
C ASN A 94 -24.63 0.67 -10.87
N GLY A 95 -24.95 -0.52 -11.40
CA GLY A 95 -24.00 -1.37 -12.13
C GLY A 95 -23.15 -2.32 -11.26
N ALA A 96 -23.42 -2.39 -9.96
CA ALA A 96 -22.84 -3.35 -9.02
C ALA A 96 -23.82 -3.65 -7.89
N ASP A 97 -23.81 -4.88 -7.36
CA ASP A 97 -24.58 -5.23 -6.15
C ASP A 97 -23.70 -5.14 -4.90
N LEU A 98 -23.81 -4.03 -4.17
CA LEU A 98 -23.05 -3.84 -2.93
C LEU A 98 -23.44 -4.84 -1.82
N GLY A 99 -24.66 -5.41 -1.87
CA GLY A 99 -25.09 -6.48 -0.96
C GLY A 99 -24.33 -7.80 -1.16
N ALA A 100 -23.67 -7.96 -2.31
CA ALA A 100 -22.75 -9.08 -2.56
C ALA A 100 -21.60 -9.14 -1.54
N ALA A 101 -21.25 -8.01 -0.92
CA ALA A 101 -20.22 -7.95 0.11
C ALA A 101 -20.55 -8.82 1.35
N ASP A 102 -21.84 -9.04 1.64
CA ASP A 102 -22.29 -9.79 2.82
C ASP A 102 -22.70 -11.24 2.50
N THR A 103 -22.77 -11.60 1.22
CA THR A 103 -23.33 -12.88 0.75
C THR A 103 -22.33 -13.71 -0.05
N VAL A 104 -21.55 -13.09 -0.94
CA VAL A 104 -20.57 -13.79 -1.77
C VAL A 104 -19.33 -14.10 -0.95
N PHE A 105 -19.02 -15.39 -0.78
CA PHE A 105 -17.93 -15.87 0.08
C PHE A 105 -16.60 -15.12 -0.14
N GLY A 106 -16.16 -15.00 -1.40
CA GLY A 106 -14.88 -14.35 -1.74
C GLY A 106 -14.83 -12.87 -1.40
N LEU A 107 -15.96 -12.16 -1.53
CA LEU A 107 -16.06 -10.76 -1.10
C LEU A 107 -16.11 -10.70 0.42
N LYS A 108 -17.09 -11.38 1.01
CA LYS A 108 -17.38 -11.35 2.45
C LYS A 108 -16.18 -11.65 3.33
N TYR A 109 -15.36 -12.64 2.97
CA TYR A 109 -14.28 -13.07 3.84
C TYR A 109 -12.89 -12.59 3.42
N MET A 110 -12.72 -12.02 2.22
CA MET A 110 -11.38 -11.66 1.72
C MET A 110 -11.33 -10.30 1.03
N LEU A 111 -12.13 -10.09 -0.01
CA LEU A 111 -11.90 -9.02 -0.98
C LEU A 111 -12.72 -7.75 -0.76
N ALA A 112 -13.87 -7.83 -0.09
CA ALA A 112 -14.64 -6.64 0.28
C ALA A 112 -13.78 -5.69 1.13
N SER A 113 -13.98 -4.38 1.01
CA SER A 113 -13.08 -3.39 1.63
C SER A 113 -12.90 -3.61 3.14
N ARG A 114 -14.00 -3.81 3.87
CA ARG A 114 -14.01 -4.05 5.32
C ARG A 114 -13.21 -5.31 5.67
N SER A 115 -13.46 -6.40 4.97
CA SER A 115 -12.83 -7.70 5.21
C SER A 115 -11.33 -7.66 4.89
N ALA A 116 -10.95 -7.04 3.78
CA ALA A 116 -9.55 -6.88 3.41
C ALA A 116 -8.76 -6.05 4.44
N MET A 117 -9.37 -4.98 4.98
CA MET A 117 -8.76 -4.15 6.03
C MET A 117 -8.67 -4.87 7.39
N LEU A 118 -9.59 -5.78 7.69
CA LEU A 118 -9.48 -6.66 8.86
C LEU A 118 -8.32 -7.65 8.70
N TRP A 119 -8.17 -8.27 7.52
CA TRP A 119 -7.02 -9.15 7.24
C TRP A 119 -5.69 -8.41 7.30
N MET A 120 -5.61 -7.19 6.76
CA MET A 120 -4.47 -6.31 6.96
C MET A 120 -4.11 -6.19 8.44
N SER A 121 -5.10 -5.89 9.29
CA SER A 121 -4.90 -5.70 10.74
C SER A 121 -4.35 -6.97 11.40
N VAL A 122 -4.95 -8.13 11.11
CA VAL A 122 -4.48 -9.43 11.62
C VAL A 122 -3.03 -9.70 11.18
N LEU A 123 -2.72 -9.49 9.90
CA LEU A 123 -1.40 -9.75 9.35
C LEU A 123 -0.33 -8.80 9.91
N PHE A 124 -0.65 -7.53 10.18
CA PHE A 124 0.28 -6.62 10.85
C PHE A 124 0.54 -7.04 12.30
N CYS A 125 -0.48 -7.45 13.05
CA CYS A 125 -0.30 -7.98 14.40
C CYS A 125 0.59 -9.23 14.39
N MET A 126 0.32 -10.19 13.50
CA MET A 126 1.13 -11.40 13.35
C MET A 126 2.57 -11.07 12.92
N SER A 127 2.75 -10.13 11.99
CA SER A 127 4.05 -9.65 11.55
C SER A 127 4.86 -9.10 12.73
N THR A 128 4.22 -8.30 13.59
CA THR A 128 4.85 -7.71 14.78
C THR A 128 5.34 -8.79 15.73
N LEU A 129 4.49 -9.77 16.05
CA LEU A 129 4.87 -10.91 16.90
C LEU A 129 6.03 -11.70 16.29
N ALA A 130 6.02 -11.92 14.98
CA ALA A 130 7.08 -12.66 14.28
C ALA A 130 8.42 -11.92 14.32
N TYR A 131 8.43 -10.60 14.08
CA TYR A 131 9.66 -9.78 14.20
C TYR A 131 10.21 -9.77 15.63
N TRP A 132 9.36 -9.59 16.64
CA TRP A 132 9.80 -9.62 18.04
C TRP A 132 10.29 -11.00 18.48
N GLY A 133 9.59 -12.06 18.07
CA GLY A 133 10.03 -13.44 18.30
C GLY A 133 11.40 -13.71 17.66
N GLY A 134 11.66 -13.16 16.47
CA GLY A 134 12.97 -13.22 15.82
C GLY A 134 14.06 -12.43 16.51
N PHE A 135 13.73 -11.23 16.98
CA PHE A 135 14.64 -10.36 17.71
C PHE A 135 15.19 -11.04 18.98
N PHE A 136 14.33 -11.71 19.77
CA PHE A 136 14.74 -12.40 21.00
C PHE A 136 15.44 -13.75 20.79
N THR A 137 15.20 -14.42 19.66
CA THR A 137 15.75 -15.77 19.38
C THR A 137 17.08 -15.73 18.62
N ARG A 138 17.62 -14.52 18.36
CA ARG A 138 18.78 -14.28 17.49
C ARG A 138 20.07 -14.88 18.05
N LYS A 139 20.30 -16.18 17.77
CA LYS A 139 21.56 -16.90 18.03
C LYS A 139 22.42 -17.10 16.77
N GLY A 140 22.58 -16.05 15.95
CA GLY A 140 23.68 -15.97 14.97
C GLY A 140 23.33 -16.09 13.48
N GLU A 141 22.15 -16.55 13.08
CA GLU A 141 21.71 -16.56 11.68
C GLU A 141 20.35 -15.86 11.51
N ALA A 142 20.05 -15.42 10.28
CA ALA A 142 18.81 -14.71 9.95
C ALA A 142 17.58 -15.51 10.42
N SER A 143 16.96 -15.06 11.51
CA SER A 143 15.93 -15.85 12.18
C SER A 143 14.74 -16.07 11.25
N THR A 144 14.31 -17.32 11.10
CA THR A 144 13.16 -17.70 10.27
C THR A 144 11.90 -16.91 10.61
N SER A 145 11.76 -16.49 11.88
CA SER A 145 10.65 -15.66 12.34
C SER A 145 10.74 -14.21 11.86
N GLU A 146 11.93 -13.61 11.72
CA GLU A 146 12.08 -12.28 11.09
C GLU A 146 11.70 -12.34 9.60
N LEU A 147 12.07 -13.41 8.91
CA LEU A 147 11.65 -13.63 7.52
C LEU A 147 10.13 -13.81 7.41
N LEU A 148 9.54 -14.56 8.34
CA LEU A 148 8.09 -14.70 8.44
C LEU A 148 7.42 -13.34 8.69
N GLY A 149 7.97 -12.53 9.59
CA GLY A 149 7.52 -11.15 9.83
C GLY A 149 7.50 -10.32 8.55
N SER A 150 8.58 -10.37 7.76
CA SER A 150 8.65 -9.67 6.47
C SER A 150 7.62 -10.15 5.46
N LYS A 151 7.41 -11.46 5.34
CA LYS A 151 6.37 -12.03 4.47
C LYS A 151 4.96 -11.63 4.91
N LEU A 152 4.69 -11.65 6.21
CA LEU A 152 3.40 -11.23 6.78
C LEU A 152 3.17 -9.72 6.58
N ALA A 153 4.21 -8.89 6.73
CA ALA A 153 4.16 -7.47 6.44
C ALA A 153 3.84 -7.19 4.96
N TRP A 154 4.45 -7.92 4.02
CA TRP A 154 4.10 -7.84 2.61
C TRP A 154 2.64 -8.25 2.35
N GLY A 155 2.18 -9.34 2.99
CA GLY A 155 0.79 -9.77 2.92
C GLY A 155 -0.18 -8.71 3.45
N ALA A 156 0.15 -8.06 4.57
CA ALA A 156 -0.64 -7.00 5.16
C ALA A 156 -0.72 -5.77 4.23
N VAL A 157 0.40 -5.35 3.64
CA VAL A 157 0.43 -4.25 2.65
C VAL A 157 -0.42 -4.60 1.42
N PHE A 158 -0.36 -5.85 0.95
CA PHE A 158 -1.20 -6.33 -0.15
C PHE A 158 -2.70 -6.25 0.20
N MET A 159 -3.10 -6.75 1.37
CA MET A 159 -4.50 -6.69 1.81
C MET A 159 -4.98 -5.25 2.03
N ALA A 160 -4.12 -4.38 2.59
CA ALA A 160 -4.40 -2.96 2.76
C ALA A 160 -4.66 -2.27 1.42
N LEU A 161 -3.73 -2.44 0.46
CA LEU A 161 -3.84 -1.81 -0.85
C LEU A 161 -5.06 -2.33 -1.62
N THR A 162 -5.31 -3.64 -1.58
CA THR A 162 -6.50 -4.25 -2.19
C THR A 162 -7.78 -3.68 -1.56
N GLY A 163 -7.86 -3.64 -0.22
CA GLY A 163 -9.00 -3.09 0.50
C GLY A 163 -9.24 -1.62 0.19
N THR A 164 -8.19 -0.81 0.12
CA THR A 164 -8.26 0.61 -0.27
C THR A 164 -8.79 0.76 -1.70
N LEU A 165 -8.27 -0.03 -2.66
CA LEU A 165 -8.72 0.04 -4.06
C LEU A 165 -10.17 -0.46 -4.24
N VAL A 166 -10.56 -1.52 -3.55
CA VAL A 166 -11.96 -2.02 -3.57
C VAL A 166 -12.89 -1.00 -2.90
N ARG A 167 -12.47 -0.35 -1.81
CA ARG A 167 -13.23 0.73 -1.17
C ARG A 167 -13.45 1.91 -2.12
N TRP A 168 -12.45 2.23 -2.94
CA TRP A 168 -12.59 3.27 -3.96
C TRP A 168 -13.68 2.90 -4.98
N PHE A 169 -13.74 1.64 -5.41
CA PHE A 169 -14.84 1.16 -6.26
C PHE A 169 -16.19 1.23 -5.52
N GLU A 170 -16.29 0.64 -4.32
CA GLU A 170 -17.52 0.64 -3.51
C GLU A 170 -18.08 2.06 -3.31
N SER A 171 -17.23 3.06 -3.03
CA SER A 171 -17.67 4.45 -2.82
C SER A 171 -18.34 5.07 -4.05
N HIS A 172 -17.85 4.76 -5.25
CA HIS A 172 -18.43 5.27 -6.50
C HIS A 172 -19.76 4.60 -6.86
N GLN A 173 -19.99 3.38 -6.37
CA GLN A 173 -21.23 2.64 -6.59
C GLN A 173 -22.35 3.05 -5.62
N MET A 174 -22.05 3.80 -4.54
CA MET A 174 -23.03 4.25 -3.54
C MET A 174 -23.81 5.50 -3.96
N GLY A 175 -23.27 6.32 -4.87
CA GLY A 175 -23.95 7.49 -5.41
C GLY A 175 -22.99 8.52 -6.03
N PRO A 176 -23.50 9.43 -6.88
CA PRO A 176 -22.68 10.40 -7.60
C PRO A 176 -21.90 11.35 -6.69
N ASP A 177 -22.44 11.69 -5.52
CA ASP A 177 -21.81 12.62 -4.56
C ASP A 177 -21.00 11.90 -3.46
N ILE A 178 -20.97 10.56 -3.46
CA ILE A 178 -20.32 9.72 -2.44
C ILE A 178 -18.98 9.18 -2.95
N GLY A 179 -18.78 9.08 -4.27
CA GLY A 179 -17.54 8.60 -4.85
C GLY A 179 -16.33 9.48 -4.48
N HIS A 180 -15.34 8.89 -3.82
CA HIS A 180 -14.10 9.58 -3.47
C HIS A 180 -12.90 8.64 -3.41
N ILE A 181 -11.71 9.23 -3.51
CA ILE A 181 -10.44 8.56 -3.25
C ILE A 181 -10.41 8.24 -1.74
N PRO A 182 -10.05 7.01 -1.33
CA PRO A 182 -10.08 6.54 0.06
C PRO A 182 -8.96 7.17 0.92
N VAL A 183 -9.04 8.48 1.12
CA VAL A 183 -8.16 9.33 1.94
C VAL A 183 -8.98 10.44 2.64
N SER A 184 -10.29 10.27 2.77
CA SER A 184 -11.22 11.35 3.13
C SER A 184 -11.65 11.35 4.59
N ASN A 185 -11.49 10.24 5.31
CA ASN A 185 -11.78 10.15 6.74
C ASN A 185 -10.57 9.62 7.53
N LEU A 186 -10.65 9.75 8.86
CA LEU A 186 -9.57 9.33 9.76
C LEU A 186 -9.25 7.84 9.63
N TYR A 187 -10.27 7.01 9.41
CA TYR A 187 -10.09 5.57 9.24
C TYR A 187 -9.24 5.24 8.00
N GLU A 188 -9.62 5.76 6.83
CA GLU A 188 -8.89 5.58 5.56
C GLU A 188 -7.46 6.09 5.62
N VAL A 189 -7.29 7.24 6.26
CA VAL A 189 -6.00 7.87 6.44
C VAL A 189 -5.08 7.03 7.33
N PHE A 190 -5.59 6.37 8.37
CA PHE A 190 -4.81 5.43 9.19
C PHE A 190 -4.48 4.13 8.44
N VAL A 191 -5.38 3.62 7.60
CA VAL A 191 -5.04 2.51 6.68
C VAL A 191 -3.86 2.91 5.79
N LEU A 192 -3.92 4.10 5.18
CA LEU A 192 -2.83 4.66 4.37
C LEU A 192 -1.53 4.75 5.16
N PHE A 193 -1.56 5.30 6.37
CA PHE A 193 -0.41 5.40 7.26
C PHE A 193 0.23 4.03 7.54
N CYS A 194 -0.57 3.02 7.87
CA CYS A 194 -0.07 1.67 8.17
C CYS A 194 0.66 1.06 6.98
N TRP A 195 0.01 0.93 5.82
CA TRP A 195 0.64 0.24 4.70
C TRP A 195 1.81 1.03 4.10
N LEU A 196 1.75 2.36 4.11
CA LEU A 196 2.82 3.21 3.58
C LEU A 196 4.07 3.16 4.48
N THR A 197 3.88 3.25 5.81
CA THR A 197 4.99 3.12 6.77
C THR A 197 5.64 1.75 6.66
N THR A 198 4.85 0.68 6.57
CA THR A 198 5.40 -0.67 6.37
C THR A 198 6.08 -0.83 5.02
N ALA A 199 5.55 -0.24 3.94
CA ALA A 199 6.21 -0.28 2.63
C ALA A 199 7.58 0.41 2.65
N PHE A 200 7.69 1.58 3.28
CA PHE A 200 9.00 2.23 3.49
C PHE A 200 9.95 1.36 4.30
N TYR A 201 9.47 0.76 5.38
CA TYR A 201 10.27 -0.16 6.17
C TYR A 201 10.76 -1.36 5.35
N LEU A 202 9.88 -2.02 4.58
CA LEU A 202 10.25 -3.15 3.72
C LEU A 202 11.26 -2.76 2.63
N TYR A 203 11.17 -1.53 2.11
CA TYR A 203 12.18 -0.98 1.20
C TYR A 203 13.55 -0.87 1.89
N PHE A 204 13.60 -0.31 3.11
CA PHE A 204 14.84 -0.18 3.86
C PHE A 204 15.39 -1.51 4.37
N GLU A 205 14.53 -2.46 4.76
CA GLU A 205 14.90 -3.84 5.06
C GLU A 205 15.65 -4.44 3.86
N ALA A 206 15.08 -4.32 2.65
CA ALA A 206 15.70 -4.84 1.44
C ALA A 206 17.02 -4.11 1.10
N ARG A 207 17.07 -2.79 1.30
CA ARG A 207 18.24 -1.96 0.99
C ARG A 207 19.43 -2.20 1.91
N TYR A 208 19.17 -2.37 3.21
CA TYR A 208 20.19 -2.56 4.24
C TYR A 208 20.39 -4.03 4.62
N LYS A 209 19.58 -4.95 4.08
CA LYS A 209 19.64 -6.40 4.32
C LYS A 209 19.58 -6.75 5.81
N THR A 210 18.84 -5.97 6.58
CA THR A 210 18.67 -6.16 8.02
C THR A 210 17.20 -6.10 8.40
N ARG A 211 16.74 -7.13 9.11
CA ARG A 211 15.35 -7.27 9.58
C ARG A 211 15.18 -6.88 11.04
N ALA A 212 16.28 -6.64 11.75
CA ALA A 212 16.29 -6.36 13.18
C ALA A 212 15.46 -5.14 13.57
N LEU A 213 15.37 -4.16 12.66
CA LEU A 213 14.60 -2.93 12.88
C LEU A 213 13.08 -3.15 12.79
N GLY A 214 12.62 -4.28 12.24
CA GLY A 214 11.21 -4.56 12.04
C GLY A 214 10.42 -4.66 13.32
N ALA A 215 11.03 -5.21 14.38
CA ALA A 215 10.41 -5.30 15.69
C ALA A 215 9.97 -3.91 16.18
N PHE A 216 10.85 -2.90 16.05
CA PHE A 216 10.58 -1.54 16.48
C PHE A 216 9.58 -0.83 15.57
N VAL A 217 9.78 -0.87 14.26
CA VAL A 217 8.88 -0.16 13.33
C VAL A 217 7.45 -0.69 13.40
N MET A 218 7.31 -2.02 13.53
CA MET A 218 6.01 -2.66 13.62
C MET A 218 5.24 -2.33 14.91
N LEU A 219 5.88 -1.78 15.95
CA LEU A 219 5.15 -1.26 17.12
C LEU A 219 4.29 -0.05 16.76
N VAL A 220 4.82 0.90 15.98
CA VAL A 220 4.06 2.09 15.56
C VAL A 220 2.92 1.68 14.63
N VAL A 221 3.19 0.75 13.70
CA VAL A 221 2.17 0.20 12.81
C VAL A 221 1.08 -0.52 13.62
N SER A 222 1.46 -1.32 14.62
CA SER A 222 0.49 -2.01 15.49
C SER A 222 -0.31 -1.06 16.36
N ALA A 223 0.29 0.02 16.86
CA ALA A 223 -0.43 1.05 17.59
C ALA A 223 -1.48 1.73 16.71
N ALA A 224 -1.12 2.03 15.45
CA ALA A 224 -2.05 2.56 14.46
C ALA A 224 -3.18 1.57 14.12
N VAL A 225 -2.87 0.27 14.00
CA VAL A 225 -3.87 -0.80 13.84
C VAL A 225 -4.79 -0.91 15.07
N GLY A 226 -4.24 -0.82 16.28
CA GLY A 226 -5.02 -0.83 17.51
C GLY A 226 -5.99 0.36 17.58
N PHE A 227 -5.52 1.56 17.22
CA PHE A 227 -6.39 2.72 17.05
C PHE A 227 -7.47 2.49 16.00
N LEU A 228 -7.11 1.92 14.85
CA LEU A 228 -8.04 1.61 13.77
C LEU A 228 -9.15 0.66 14.22
N LEU A 229 -8.81 -0.43 14.91
CA LEU A 229 -9.78 -1.40 15.45
C LEU A 229 -10.65 -0.79 16.55
N TRP A 230 -10.08 0.02 17.44
CA TRP A 230 -10.86 0.74 18.44
C TRP A 230 -11.84 1.73 17.78
N TYR A 231 -11.36 2.53 16.84
CA TYR A 231 -12.16 3.53 16.13
C TYR A 231 -13.31 2.87 15.36
N THR A 232 -13.06 1.71 14.78
CA THR A 232 -14.05 0.84 14.15
C THR A 232 -15.14 0.40 15.11
N LEU A 233 -14.75 -0.25 16.21
CA LEU A 233 -15.69 -0.91 17.11
C LEU A 233 -16.49 0.09 17.96
N VAL A 234 -15.91 1.26 18.25
CA VAL A 234 -16.52 2.24 19.16
C VAL A 234 -17.19 3.39 18.41
N ARG A 235 -16.75 3.70 17.18
CA ARG A 235 -17.28 4.81 16.38
C ARG A 235 -17.98 4.37 15.09
N GLU A 236 -18.13 3.05 14.85
CA GLU A 236 -18.76 2.50 13.63
C GLU A 236 -18.12 3.05 12.33
N ALA A 237 -16.85 3.46 12.39
CA ALA A 237 -16.19 4.25 11.34
C ALA A 237 -15.83 3.46 10.07
N HIS A 238 -16.29 2.21 9.97
CA HIS A 238 -16.17 1.39 8.76
C HIS A 238 -17.11 1.83 7.64
N GLU A 239 -18.20 2.51 7.99
CA GLU A 239 -19.17 3.00 7.03
C GLU A 239 -18.56 4.07 6.12
N ILE A 240 -18.95 4.04 4.85
CA ILE A 240 -18.56 5.08 3.89
C ILE A 240 -19.52 6.24 4.09
N GLN A 241 -19.01 7.34 4.64
CA GLN A 241 -19.80 8.54 4.89
C GLN A 241 -19.61 9.56 3.75
N PRO A 242 -20.63 10.38 3.44
CA PRO A 242 -20.50 11.47 2.48
C PRO A 242 -19.42 12.46 2.93
N LEU A 243 -18.70 13.03 1.97
CA LEU A 243 -17.61 13.97 2.27
C LEU A 243 -18.13 15.23 2.95
N VAL A 244 -17.49 15.62 4.05
CA VAL A 244 -17.73 16.91 4.70
C VAL A 244 -17.43 18.04 3.71
N PRO A 245 -18.28 19.08 3.57
CA PRO A 245 -18.11 20.11 2.53
C PRO A 245 -16.75 20.81 2.48
N ALA A 246 -16.04 20.88 3.61
CA ALA A 246 -14.70 21.47 3.71
C ALA A 246 -13.58 20.63 3.03
N LEU A 247 -13.82 19.35 2.71
CA LEU A 247 -12.85 18.44 2.07
C LEU A 247 -13.04 18.32 0.54
N GLN A 248 -14.00 19.04 -0.04
CA GLN A 248 -14.27 19.07 -1.48
C GLN A 248 -13.26 19.95 -2.27
N SER A 249 -11.98 19.91 -1.90
CA SER A 249 -10.92 20.68 -2.54
C SER A 249 -9.95 19.79 -3.31
N TRP A 250 -9.56 20.22 -4.50
CA TRP A 250 -8.51 19.60 -5.29
C TRP A 250 -7.20 19.45 -4.51
N TRP A 251 -6.88 20.42 -3.65
CA TRP A 251 -5.63 20.44 -2.90
C TRP A 251 -5.54 19.31 -1.85
N MET A 252 -6.68 18.82 -1.35
CA MET A 252 -6.74 17.69 -0.42
C MET A 252 -6.19 16.41 -1.07
N LYS A 253 -6.57 16.13 -2.34
CA LYS A 253 -6.15 14.93 -3.08
C LYS A 253 -4.63 14.80 -3.19
N LEU A 254 -3.90 15.93 -3.19
CA LEU A 254 -2.44 15.96 -3.26
C LEU A 254 -1.78 16.08 -1.88
N HIS A 255 -2.28 16.99 -1.04
CA HIS A 255 -1.68 17.30 0.26
C HIS A 255 -1.76 16.15 1.26
N VAL A 256 -2.93 15.49 1.34
CA VAL A 256 -3.14 14.45 2.34
C VAL A 256 -2.17 13.28 2.09
N PRO A 257 -2.07 12.69 0.88
CA PRO A 257 -1.06 11.67 0.63
C PRO A 257 0.37 12.15 0.86
N ALA A 258 0.71 13.38 0.49
CA ALA A 258 2.04 13.94 0.71
C ALA A 258 2.39 14.07 2.21
N ASN A 259 1.44 14.50 3.05
CA ASN A 259 1.60 14.52 4.50
C ASN A 259 1.89 13.12 5.05
N PHE A 260 1.18 12.10 4.57
CA PHE A 260 1.36 10.74 5.07
C PHE A 260 2.68 10.10 4.63
N ILE A 261 3.21 10.49 3.47
CA ILE A 261 4.60 10.18 3.10
C ILE A 261 5.56 10.79 4.13
N GLY A 262 5.34 12.05 4.52
CA GLY A 262 6.11 12.72 5.57
C GLY A 262 5.99 12.02 6.93
N TYR A 263 4.78 11.74 7.39
CA TYR A 263 4.55 11.12 8.70
C TYR A 263 5.06 9.69 8.75
N GLY A 264 4.88 8.89 7.70
CA GLY A 264 5.37 7.52 7.66
C GLY A 264 6.89 7.43 7.67
N THR A 265 7.56 8.29 6.89
CA THR A 265 9.04 8.35 6.91
C THR A 265 9.59 8.94 8.21
N PHE A 266 8.90 9.91 8.81
CA PHE A 266 9.23 10.45 10.13
C PHE A 266 9.08 9.39 11.24
N ALA A 267 7.96 8.66 11.26
CA ALA A 267 7.73 7.58 12.22
C ALA A 267 8.79 6.49 12.12
N LEU A 268 9.16 6.12 10.89
CA LEU A 268 10.28 5.20 10.65
C LEU A 268 11.59 5.74 11.22
N ALA A 269 11.95 6.99 10.92
CA ALA A 269 13.17 7.62 11.42
C ALA A 269 13.19 7.66 12.96
N ALA A 270 12.07 8.00 13.60
CA ALA A 270 11.93 8.02 15.05
C ALA A 270 12.15 6.63 15.67
N MET A 271 11.57 5.56 15.09
CA MET A 271 11.76 4.21 15.61
C MET A 271 13.18 3.67 15.40
N VAL A 272 13.82 4.04 14.29
CA VAL A 272 15.22 3.68 14.05
C VAL A 272 16.15 4.40 15.04
N ALA A 273 15.93 5.70 15.29
CA ALA A 273 16.67 6.46 16.29
C ALA A 273 16.47 5.90 17.71
N PHE A 274 15.23 5.54 18.06
CA PHE A 274 14.91 4.91 19.33
C PHE A 274 15.64 3.57 19.51
N ALA A 275 15.60 2.69 18.50
CA ALA A 275 16.31 1.42 18.52
C ALA A 275 17.83 1.62 18.65
N TYR A 276 18.39 2.65 18.01
CA TYR A 276 19.80 3.01 18.12
C TYR A 276 20.16 3.45 19.54
N LEU A 277 19.36 4.33 20.16
CA LEU A 277 19.58 4.80 21.53
C LEU A 277 19.54 3.65 22.55
N ILE A 278 18.59 2.71 22.42
CA ILE A 278 18.54 1.52 23.26
C ILE A 278 19.82 0.71 23.13
N LYS A 279 20.32 0.54 21.90
CA LYS A 279 21.55 -0.21 21.64
C LYS A 279 22.80 0.48 22.20
N GLU A 280 22.86 1.81 22.16
CA GLU A 280 23.99 2.59 22.67
C GLU A 280 24.03 2.63 24.21
N GLN A 281 22.87 2.56 24.86
CA GLN A 281 22.76 2.56 26.33
C GLN A 281 22.81 1.16 26.97
N ALA A 282 22.78 0.09 26.18
CA ALA A 282 22.81 -1.31 26.65
C ALA A 282 24.22 -1.90 26.61
#